data_AF-A0A7J7ZQA4-F1
#
_entry.id   AF-A0A7J7ZQA4-F1
#
_cell.length_a   1.000
_cell.length_b   1.000
_cell.length_c   1.000
_cell.angle_alpha   90.00
_cell.angle_beta   90.00
_cell.angle_gamma   90.00
#
_symmetry.space_group_name_H-M   'P 1'
#
loop_
_entity.id
_entity.type
_entity.pdbx_description
1 polymer ?
#
loop_
_entity_poly.entity_id
_entity_poly.type
_entity_poly.pdbx_seq_one_letter_code
_entity_poly.pdbx_strand_id
1 'polypeptide(L)'
;MFLLLVLLAELGRLHAQMDSEGIFLHVTIPWKIRSNESEGTKNQVTYIITIDEKPYTLHLTKRSFLSQNFLVYTFKETGSLHPDSSYFKRHCHYQGYFADFPNSVATLSICSGLS
;
A
#
# COMPACT_ATOMS: atom_id res chain seq x y z
N MET A 1 -16.87 -29.46 40.60
CA MET A 1 -15.50 -29.09 40.14
C MET A 1 -15.26 -29.47 38.68
N PHE A 2 -15.59 -30.69 38.24
CA PHE A 2 -15.48 -31.11 36.82
C PHE A 2 -16.29 -30.27 35.82
N LEU A 3 -17.54 -29.90 36.14
CA LEU A 3 -18.36 -29.05 35.26
C LEU A 3 -17.72 -27.68 34.97
N LEU A 4 -17.03 -27.10 35.96
CA LEU A 4 -16.36 -25.81 35.82
C LEU A 4 -15.16 -25.91 34.87
N LEU A 5 -14.42 -27.02 34.93
CA LEU A 5 -13.29 -27.28 34.05
C LEU A 5 -13.74 -27.49 32.59
N VAL A 6 -14.87 -28.18 32.38
CA VAL A 6 -15.46 -28.33 31.04
C VAL A 6 -15.91 -26.98 30.48
N LEU A 7 -16.60 -26.17 31.29
CA LEU A 7 -17.01 -24.81 30.89
C LEU A 7 -15.81 -23.91 30.55
N LEU A 8 -14.73 -23.98 31.33
CA LEU A 8 -13.50 -23.23 31.06
C LEU A 8 -12.77 -23.72 29.81
N ALA A 9 -12.80 -25.03 29.52
CA ALA A 9 -12.25 -25.59 28.29
C ALA A 9 -13.04 -25.15 27.05
N GLU A 10 -14.38 -25.14 27.13
CA GLU A 10 -15.24 -24.67 26.04
C GLU A 10 -15.12 -23.14 25.82
N LEU A 11 -15.01 -22.34 26.88
CA LEU A 11 -14.70 -20.90 26.75
C LEU A 11 -13.29 -20.65 26.17
N GLY A 12 -12.31 -21.48 26.54
CA GLY A 12 -10.95 -21.41 26.00
C GLY A 12 -10.90 -21.70 24.49
N ARG A 13 -11.76 -22.59 24.00
CA ARG A 13 -11.92 -22.86 22.56
C ARG A 13 -12.59 -21.71 21.82
N LEU A 14 -13.53 -21.00 22.47
CA LEU A 14 -14.20 -19.84 21.86
C LEU A 14 -13.23 -18.65 21.66
N HIS A 15 -12.20 -18.52 22.51
CA HIS A 15 -11.21 -17.44 22.44
C HIS A 15 -10.07 -17.69 21.44
N ALA A 16 -9.86 -18.94 21.01
CA ALA A 16 -8.80 -19.31 20.08
C ALA A 16 -9.16 -19.07 18.61
N GLN A 17 -10.39 -18.62 18.31
CA GLN A 17 -10.88 -18.34 16.96
C GLN A 17 -11.02 -16.84 16.70
N MET A 18 -10.14 -16.02 17.28
CA MET A 18 -9.87 -14.71 16.72
C MET A 18 -8.66 -14.89 15.81
N ASP A 19 -8.91 -15.55 14.66
CA ASP A 19 -7.95 -15.62 13.56
C ASP A 19 -7.54 -14.18 13.29
N SER A 20 -6.31 -13.85 13.65
CA SER A 20 -5.64 -12.67 13.14
C SER A 20 -5.57 -12.88 11.64
N GLU A 21 -6.56 -12.38 10.89
CA GLU A 21 -6.50 -12.29 9.43
C GLU A 21 -5.18 -11.60 9.08
N GLY A 22 -4.16 -12.40 8.77
CA GLY A 22 -2.81 -11.91 8.54
C GLY A 22 -2.85 -10.91 7.39
N ILE A 23 -2.10 -9.82 7.51
CA ILE A 23 -1.96 -8.86 6.41
C ILE A 23 -1.33 -9.63 5.24
N PHE A 24 -2.12 -9.92 4.22
CA PHE A 24 -1.64 -10.58 3.01
C PHE A 24 -0.85 -9.57 2.18
N LEU A 25 0.48 -9.62 2.33
CA LEU A 25 1.41 -8.78 1.59
C LEU A 25 1.81 -9.48 0.29
N HIS A 26 1.46 -8.89 -0.85
CA HIS A 26 1.96 -9.31 -2.16
C HIS A 26 3.11 -8.41 -2.59
N VAL A 27 4.24 -9.00 -2.96
CA VAL A 27 5.43 -8.28 -3.43
C VAL A 27 5.66 -8.58 -4.90
N THR A 28 5.82 -7.55 -5.71
CA THR A 28 6.05 -7.63 -7.15
C THR A 28 7.12 -6.64 -7.56
N ILE A 29 7.77 -6.90 -8.70
CA ILE A 29 8.78 -6.02 -9.28
C ILE A 29 8.14 -5.32 -10.48
N PRO A 30 7.84 -4.01 -10.39
CA PRO A 30 7.28 -3.27 -11.51
C PRO A 30 8.28 -3.12 -12.65
N TRP A 31 7.84 -3.34 -13.87
CA TRP A 31 8.62 -3.09 -15.07
C TRP A 31 8.18 -1.81 -15.76
N LYS A 32 9.06 -0.81 -15.83
CA LYS A 32 8.80 0.47 -16.50
C LYS A 32 8.91 0.30 -18.01
N ILE A 33 7.84 0.59 -18.75
CA ILE A 33 7.81 0.44 -20.21
C ILE A 33 7.83 1.77 -20.97
N ARG A 34 7.40 2.87 -20.33
CA ARG A 34 7.41 4.21 -20.95
C ARG A 34 7.48 5.31 -19.91
N SER A 35 8.29 6.33 -20.18
CA SER A 35 8.32 7.60 -19.46
C SER A 35 8.47 8.76 -20.46
N ASN A 36 7.58 9.75 -20.38
CA ASN A 36 7.76 11.01 -21.11
C ASN A 36 8.30 12.05 -20.12
N GLU A 37 9.62 12.26 -20.10
CA GLU A 37 10.31 13.26 -19.26
C GLU A 37 10.64 14.54 -20.05
N SER A 38 9.73 15.03 -20.89
CA SER A 38 9.93 16.32 -21.56
C SER A 38 9.53 17.47 -20.64
N GLU A 39 10.40 18.49 -20.50
CA GLU A 39 10.32 19.66 -19.59
C GLU A 39 9.03 20.52 -19.59
N GLY A 40 7.98 20.16 -20.32
CA GLY A 40 6.71 20.89 -20.32
C GLY A 40 5.45 20.07 -20.52
N THR A 41 5.53 18.75 -20.71
CA THR A 41 4.39 17.95 -21.16
C THR A 41 4.26 16.65 -20.36
N LYS A 42 3.24 16.64 -19.48
CA LYS A 42 2.65 15.48 -18.76
C LYS A 42 3.65 14.36 -18.41
N ASN A 43 4.16 14.42 -17.17
CA ASN A 43 4.95 13.37 -16.49
C ASN A 43 4.15 12.04 -16.34
N GLN A 44 3.90 11.38 -17.47
CA GLN A 44 3.20 10.11 -17.57
C GLN A 44 4.21 8.99 -17.61
N VAL A 45 3.94 7.96 -16.81
CA VAL A 45 4.72 6.73 -16.74
C VAL A 45 3.79 5.54 -16.89
N THR A 46 4.26 4.50 -17.55
CA THR A 46 3.53 3.24 -17.67
C THR A 46 4.38 2.10 -17.11
N TYR A 47 3.76 1.30 -16.24
CA TYR A 47 4.38 0.14 -15.62
C TYR A 47 3.59 -1.12 -15.93
N ILE A 48 4.27 -2.26 -15.97
CA ILE A 48 3.67 -3.58 -15.88
C ILE A 48 3.97 -4.13 -14.49
N ILE A 49 2.95 -4.59 -13.77
CA ILE A 49 3.11 -5.32 -12.51
C ILE A 49 2.45 -6.69 -12.63
N THR A 50 2.94 -7.66 -11.86
CA THR A 50 2.35 -9.00 -11.81
C THR A 50 1.61 -9.20 -10.49
N ILE A 51 0.31 -9.47 -10.57
CA ILE A 51 -0.57 -9.80 -9.44
C ILE A 51 -1.17 -11.18 -9.75
N ASP A 52 -1.07 -12.13 -8.82
CA ASP A 52 -1.55 -13.50 -9.01
C ASP A 52 -1.10 -14.12 -10.34
N GLU A 53 0.22 -14.02 -10.62
CA GLU A 53 0.87 -14.49 -11.85
C GLU A 53 0.37 -13.84 -13.16
N LYS A 54 -0.56 -12.88 -13.07
CA LYS A 54 -1.12 -12.16 -14.21
C LYS A 54 -0.51 -10.77 -14.35
N PRO A 55 -0.02 -10.40 -15.56
CA PRO A 55 0.51 -9.06 -15.80
C PRO A 55 -0.63 -8.04 -15.94
N TYR A 56 -0.39 -6.85 -15.40
CA TYR A 56 -1.29 -5.72 -15.44
C TYR A 56 -0.56 -4.45 -15.83
N THR A 57 -1.12 -3.70 -16.78
CA THR A 57 -0.57 -2.42 -17.23
C THR A 57 -1.17 -1.26 -16.43
N LEU A 58 -0.34 -0.44 -15.81
CA LEU A 58 -0.73 0.76 -15.07
C LEU A 58 -0.34 2.00 -15.86
N HIS A 59 -1.32 2.85 -16.15
CA HIS A 59 -1.09 4.20 -16.66
C HIS A 59 -1.11 5.17 -15.50
N LEU A 60 -0.01 5.88 -15.29
CA LEU A 60 0.18 6.76 -14.15
C LEU A 60 0.59 8.16 -14.62
N THR A 61 0.09 9.18 -13.92
CA THR A 61 0.49 10.57 -14.10
C THR A 61 1.02 11.10 -12.77
N LYS A 62 2.14 11.83 -12.81
CA LYS A 62 2.69 12.49 -11.64
C LYS A 62 1.67 13.47 -11.05
N ARG A 63 1.45 13.39 -9.75
CA ARG A 63 0.50 14.25 -9.02
C ARG A 63 1.13 14.69 -7.69
N SER A 64 0.96 15.96 -7.35
CA SER A 64 1.37 16.52 -6.07
C SER A 64 0.16 16.63 -5.14
N PHE A 65 -0.38 15.49 -4.70
CA PHE A 65 -1.60 15.46 -3.87
C PHE A 65 -1.34 15.54 -2.36
N LEU A 66 -0.10 15.31 -1.91
CA LEU A 66 0.27 15.47 -0.49
C LEU A 66 0.84 16.87 -0.23
N SER A 67 0.34 17.50 0.83
CA SER A 67 0.85 18.77 1.35
C SER A 67 2.25 18.58 1.96
N GLN A 68 3.03 19.65 1.97
CA GLN A 68 4.35 19.67 2.59
C GLN A 68 4.31 19.41 4.12
N ASN A 69 3.15 19.66 4.74
CA ASN A 69 2.92 19.46 6.17
C ASN A 69 2.03 18.22 6.45
N PHE A 70 1.98 17.26 5.52
CA PHE A 70 1.24 16.02 5.74
C PHE A 70 1.90 15.20 6.85
N LEU A 71 1.12 14.83 7.87
CA LEU A 71 1.58 14.04 9.02
C LEU A 71 1.01 12.62 8.94
N VAL A 72 1.89 11.63 9.00
CA VAL A 72 1.50 10.23 9.24
C VAL A 72 1.74 9.93 10.71
N TYR A 73 0.84 9.20 11.35
CA TYR A 73 1.04 8.74 12.72
C TYR A 73 1.29 7.25 12.72
N THR A 74 2.33 6.83 13.42
CA THR A 74 2.70 5.41 13.58
C THR A 74 2.75 5.06 15.05
N PHE A 75 2.43 3.80 15.35
CA PHE A 75 2.56 3.26 16.69
C PHE A 75 4.02 2.93 16.99
N LYS A 76 4.52 3.45 18.11
CA LYS A 76 5.77 2.97 18.71
C LYS A 76 5.54 1.58 19.30
N GLU A 77 6.63 0.86 19.55
CA GLU A 77 6.59 -0.41 20.29
C GLU A 77 5.87 -0.29 21.65
N THR A 78 5.92 0.88 22.27
CA THR A 78 5.22 1.18 23.53
C THR A 78 3.71 1.43 23.37
N GLY A 79 3.15 1.30 22.17
CA GLY A 79 1.73 1.54 21.87
C GLY A 79 1.33 3.02 21.76
N SER A 80 2.27 3.95 21.92
CA SER A 80 2.01 5.39 21.76
C SER A 80 2.05 5.81 20.28
N LEU A 81 1.10 6.67 19.88
CA LEU A 81 1.12 7.30 18.55
C LEU A 81 2.20 8.38 18.51
N HIS A 82 2.97 8.41 17.42
CA HIS A 82 3.95 9.46 17.16
C HIS A 82 3.87 9.90 15.70
N PRO A 83 3.99 11.21 15.41
CA PRO A 83 4.09 11.69 14.05
C PRO A 83 5.39 11.21 13.40
N ASP A 84 5.28 10.51 12.28
CA ASP A 84 6.38 10.25 11.36
C ASP A 84 6.45 11.40 10.35
N SER A 85 7.33 12.36 10.63
CA SER A 85 7.66 13.46 9.74
C SER A 85 8.78 13.06 8.79
N SER A 86 8.65 11.96 8.06
CA SER A 86 9.52 11.73 6.92
C SER A 86 9.28 12.87 5.91
N TYR A 87 10.34 13.56 5.51
CA TYR A 87 10.27 14.68 4.57
C TYR A 87 9.67 14.19 3.24
N PHE A 88 8.36 14.35 3.08
CA PHE A 88 7.64 13.86 1.91
C PHE A 88 8.10 14.63 0.67
N LYS A 89 8.87 13.96 -0.20
CA LYS A 89 9.32 14.49 -1.47
C LYS A 89 8.09 14.72 -2.38
N ARG A 90 7.69 15.97 -2.62
CA ARG A 90 6.49 16.35 -3.40
C ARG A 90 6.47 15.85 -4.86
N HIS A 91 7.57 15.29 -5.36
CA HIS A 91 7.79 15.04 -6.78
C HIS A 91 8.02 13.56 -7.14
N CYS A 92 7.51 12.63 -6.34
CA CYS A 92 7.62 11.18 -6.58
C CYS A 92 6.31 10.42 -6.35
N HIS A 93 5.18 11.14 -6.36
CA HIS A 93 3.85 10.55 -6.25
C HIS A 93 3.13 10.55 -7.58
N TYR A 94 2.43 9.46 -7.85
CA TYR A 94 1.76 9.19 -9.11
C TYR A 94 0.36 8.65 -8.85
N GLN A 95 -0.59 8.99 -9.71
CA GLN A 95 -1.95 8.48 -9.67
C GLN A 95 -2.41 8.10 -11.08
N GLY A 96 -3.24 7.08 -11.17
CA GLY A 96 -3.84 6.67 -12.44
C GLY A 96 -4.69 5.41 -12.29
N TYR A 97 -4.62 4.52 -13.27
CA TYR A 97 -5.55 3.40 -13.40
C TYR A 97 -4.90 2.21 -14.13
N PHE A 98 -5.52 1.04 -13.98
CA PHE A 98 -5.19 -0.16 -14.75
C PHE A 98 -5.79 -0.09 -16.15
N ALA A 99 -5.01 -0.40 -17.18
CA ALA A 99 -5.44 -0.33 -18.59
C ALA A 99 -6.72 -1.15 -18.84
N ASP A 100 -6.80 -2.35 -18.26
CA ASP A 100 -7.96 -3.24 -18.39
C ASP A 100 -9.19 -2.77 -17.58
N PHE A 101 -8.98 -1.87 -16.61
CA PHE A 101 -10.01 -1.35 -15.71
C PHE A 101 -9.94 0.18 -15.62
N PRO A 102 -10.41 0.93 -16.63
CA PRO A 102 -10.24 2.38 -16.71
C PRO A 102 -10.92 3.17 -15.58
N ASN A 103 -11.91 2.57 -14.91
CA ASN A 103 -12.60 3.16 -13.76
C ASN A 103 -11.91 2.88 -12.41
N SER A 104 -10.80 2.14 -12.41
CA SER A 104 -10.00 1.88 -11.22
C SER A 104 -9.19 3.11 -10.81
N VAL A 105 -8.71 3.12 -9.57
CA VAL A 105 -7.78 4.13 -9.07
C VAL A 105 -6.58 3.43 -8.45
N ALA A 106 -5.39 3.82 -8.89
CA ALA A 106 -4.12 3.38 -8.34
C ALA A 106 -3.28 4.60 -7.94
N THR A 107 -2.62 4.50 -6.78
CA THR A 107 -1.70 5.51 -6.27
C THR A 107 -0.35 4.85 -5.99
N LEU A 108 0.73 5.43 -6.50
CA LEU A 108 2.08 4.92 -6.34
C LEU A 108 3.00 6.00 -5.76
N SER A 109 3.83 5.62 -4.79
CA SER A 109 4.96 6.42 -4.32
C SER A 109 6.25 5.75 -4.77
N ILE A 110 7.09 6.50 -5.50
CA ILE A 110 8.42 6.05 -5.93
C ILE A 110 9.53 6.84 -5.23
N CYS A 111 9.23 7.40 -4.05
CA CYS A 111 10.12 8.34 -3.35
C CYS A 111 11.42 7.72 -2.82
N SER A 112 11.40 6.39 -2.64
CA SER A 112 12.56 5.56 -2.31
C SER A 112 13.29 5.02 -3.55
N GLY A 113 12.86 5.42 -4.75
CA GLY A 113 13.39 4.92 -6.02
C GLY A 113 12.63 3.70 -6.53
N LEU A 114 12.45 3.66 -7.85
CA LEU A 114 12.02 2.51 -8.64
C LEU A 114 12.76 2.62 -9.98
N SER A 115 13.74 1.72 -10.18
CA SER A 115 14.57 1.67 -11.39
C SER A 115 13.73 1.58 -12.64
#